data_AF-A0A344U7H7-F1
#
_entry.id   AF-A0A344U7H7-F1
#
_cell.length_a   1.000
_cell.length_b   1.000
_cell.length_c   1.000
_cell.angle_alpha   90.00
_cell.angle_beta   90.00
_cell.angle_gamma   90.00
#
_symmetry.space_group_name_H-M   'P 1'
#
loop_
_entity.id
_entity.type
_entity.pdbx_description
1 polymer ?
#
loop_
_entity_poly.entity_id
_entity_poly.type
_entity_poly.pdbx_seq_one_letter_code
_entity_poly.pdbx_strand_id
1 'polypeptide(L)'
;MADGAGGYDIVTSAGGAGAVARGHIDAPWAKDANGKAVPTSYSLDGHTLVQTIETGPDTAYPVVADPHYTWGIISGTVYFNKNETKVLALGGTVVSWLPHPATVVGGRSLAGVAGYAVATDQCVKFKVNPALAPLTPAAALAGSGIYSGSAGDGYCR
;
A
#
# COMPACT_ATOMS: atom_id res chain seq x y z
N MET A 1 -11.14 -1.35 7.03
CA MET A 1 -12.10 -2.05 6.14
C MET A 1 -12.07 -3.51 6.53
N ALA A 2 -13.21 -4.21 6.60
CA ALA A 2 -13.20 -5.63 6.91
C ALA A 2 -12.54 -6.44 5.78
N ASP A 3 -11.75 -7.46 6.13
CA ASP A 3 -10.99 -8.28 5.18
C ASP A 3 -11.77 -9.51 4.65
N GLY A 4 -12.91 -9.84 5.26
CA GLY A 4 -13.72 -11.02 4.95
C GLY A 4 -13.31 -12.31 5.68
N ALA A 5 -12.19 -12.31 6.40
CA ALA A 5 -11.70 -13.41 7.25
C ALA A 5 -11.90 -13.15 8.76
N GLY A 6 -12.41 -11.97 9.12
CA GLY A 6 -12.68 -11.55 10.50
C GLY A 6 -11.72 -10.50 11.02
N GLY A 7 -10.71 -10.12 10.22
CA GLY A 7 -9.77 -9.04 10.48
C GLY A 7 -10.14 -7.73 9.77
N TYR A 8 -9.27 -6.73 9.89
CA TYR A 8 -9.49 -5.39 9.35
C TYR A 8 -8.22 -4.78 8.73
N ASP A 9 -8.34 -4.26 7.51
CA ASP A 9 -7.32 -3.42 6.88
C ASP A 9 -7.42 -1.96 7.34
N ILE A 10 -6.28 -1.41 7.76
CA ILE A 10 -6.12 0.02 8.03
C ILE A 10 -5.85 0.69 6.70
N VAL A 11 -6.78 1.52 6.22
CA VAL A 11 -6.65 2.20 4.93
C VAL A 11 -6.68 3.71 5.11
N THR A 12 -5.93 4.40 4.25
CA THR A 12 -6.04 5.85 4.09
C THR A 12 -6.53 6.17 2.69
N SER A 13 -7.38 7.18 2.56
CA SER A 13 -7.70 7.75 1.25
C SER A 13 -6.48 8.48 0.70
N ALA A 14 -5.98 8.05 -0.46
CA ALA A 14 -4.95 8.78 -1.20
C ALA A 14 -5.63 9.68 -2.24
N GLY A 15 -6.41 10.67 -1.76
CA GLY A 15 -7.02 11.76 -2.52
C GLY A 15 -7.34 11.44 -3.99
N GLY A 16 -8.24 10.48 -4.21
CA GLY A 16 -8.75 10.11 -5.55
C GLY A 16 -8.07 8.88 -6.20
N ALA A 17 -7.03 8.30 -5.60
CA ALA A 17 -6.35 7.09 -6.09
C ALA A 17 -6.86 5.77 -5.45
N GLY A 18 -7.96 5.82 -4.69
CA GLY A 18 -8.52 4.68 -3.95
C GLY A 18 -7.95 4.52 -2.53
N ALA A 19 -8.42 3.50 -1.82
CA ALA A 19 -7.98 3.18 -0.47
C ALA A 19 -6.60 2.49 -0.51
N VAL A 20 -5.62 3.03 0.21
CA VAL A 20 -4.28 2.44 0.33
C VAL A 20 -4.16 1.77 1.69
N ALA A 21 -3.92 0.46 1.72
CA ALA A 21 -3.63 -0.28 2.94
C ALA A 21 -2.31 0.21 3.57
N ARG A 22 -2.36 0.49 4.87
CA ARG A 22 -1.26 0.96 5.72
C ARG A 22 -0.93 0.00 6.85
N GLY A 23 -1.79 -0.98 7.05
CA GLY A 23 -1.69 -1.98 8.08
C GLY A 23 -2.84 -2.96 7.97
N HIS A 24 -2.72 -4.07 8.67
CA HIS A 24 -3.71 -5.12 8.75
C HIS A 24 -3.80 -5.59 10.20
N ILE A 25 -5.00 -5.83 10.68
CA ILE A 25 -5.29 -6.42 11.98
C ILE A 25 -5.91 -7.78 11.67
N ASP A 26 -5.27 -8.85 12.14
CA ASP A 26 -5.72 -10.22 11.91
C ASP A 26 -7.08 -10.46 12.59
N ALA A 27 -7.71 -11.61 12.34
CA ALA A 27 -8.90 -12.03 13.06
C ALA A 27 -8.68 -12.05 14.59
N PRO A 28 -9.70 -11.71 15.40
CA PRO A 28 -9.56 -11.59 16.84
C PRO A 28 -9.31 -12.96 17.47
N TRP A 29 -8.53 -12.98 18.56
CA TRP A 29 -8.41 -14.14 19.41
C TRP A 29 -8.49 -13.74 20.88
N ALA A 30 -8.97 -14.68 21.70
CA ALA A 30 -9.01 -14.57 23.15
C ALA A 30 -8.80 -15.94 23.78
N LYS A 31 -8.09 -15.98 24.92
CA LYS A 31 -7.84 -17.19 25.71
C LYS A 31 -8.07 -16.94 27.19
N ASP A 32 -8.59 -17.94 27.88
CA ASP A 32 -8.80 -17.90 29.33
C ASP A 32 -7.51 -18.27 30.11
N ALA A 33 -7.55 -18.26 31.44
CA ALA A 33 -6.39 -18.59 32.28
C ALA A 33 -5.86 -20.03 32.10
N ASN A 34 -6.69 -20.93 31.58
CA ASN A 34 -6.32 -22.31 31.26
C ASN A 34 -5.83 -22.46 29.81
N GLY A 35 -5.78 -21.36 29.04
CA GLY A 35 -5.40 -21.35 27.63
C GLY A 35 -6.51 -21.79 26.67
N LYS A 36 -7.76 -21.98 27.15
CA LYS A 36 -8.90 -22.34 26.31
C LYS A 36 -9.35 -21.13 25.49
N ALA A 37 -9.66 -21.36 24.21
CA ALA A 37 -10.19 -20.32 23.34
C ALA A 37 -11.54 -19.80 23.87
N VAL A 38 -11.67 -18.47 23.91
CA VAL A 38 -12.91 -17.78 24.27
C VAL A 38 -13.50 -17.16 23.01
N PRO A 39 -14.79 -17.34 22.71
CA PRO A 39 -15.41 -16.75 21.53
C PRO A 39 -15.23 -15.22 21.53
N THR A 40 -14.81 -14.68 20.39
CA THR A 40 -14.55 -13.25 20.23
C THR A 40 -14.80 -12.79 18.80
N SER A 41 -15.18 -11.54 18.63
CA SER A 41 -15.41 -10.92 17.32
C SER A 41 -14.99 -9.44 17.34
N TYR A 42 -14.66 -8.91 16.16
CA TYR A 42 -14.41 -7.49 15.96
C TYR A 42 -15.62 -6.81 15.33
N SER A 43 -15.92 -5.59 15.78
CA SER A 43 -16.84 -4.67 15.13
C SER A 43 -16.18 -3.30 14.95
N LEU A 44 -16.61 -2.58 13.91
CA LEU A 44 -16.11 -1.23 13.62
C LEU A 44 -17.20 -0.20 13.92
N ASP A 45 -16.91 0.71 14.86
CA ASP A 45 -17.75 1.86 15.18
C ASP A 45 -17.04 3.15 14.73
N GLY A 46 -17.39 3.62 13.53
CA GLY A 46 -16.75 4.76 12.88
C GLY A 46 -15.26 4.53 12.61
N HIS A 47 -14.40 5.08 13.49
CA HIS A 47 -12.95 4.95 13.45
C HIS A 47 -12.36 4.07 14.58
N THR A 48 -13.23 3.49 15.42
CA THR A 48 -12.85 2.66 16.56
C THR A 48 -13.07 1.20 16.23
N LEU A 49 -12.03 0.38 16.31
CA LEU A 49 -12.15 -1.08 16.25
C LEU A 49 -12.39 -1.62 17.66
N VAL A 50 -13.50 -2.33 17.85
CA VAL A 50 -13.92 -2.88 19.15
C VAL A 50 -13.83 -4.40 19.09
N GLN A 51 -13.14 -5.00 20.07
CA GLN A 51 -13.18 -6.44 20.29
C GLN A 51 -14.22 -6.79 21.35
N THR A 52 -15.17 -7.64 21.00
CA THR A 52 -16.12 -8.22 21.95
C THR A 52 -15.66 -9.63 22.31
N ILE A 53 -15.66 -9.96 23.60
CA ILE A 53 -15.32 -11.28 24.12
C ILE A 53 -16.55 -11.82 24.84
N GLU A 54 -17.01 -13.01 24.44
CA GLU A 54 -18.18 -13.65 25.02
C GLU A 54 -17.73 -14.67 26.08
N THR A 55 -17.79 -14.27 27.34
CA THR A 55 -17.45 -15.13 28.49
C THR A 55 -18.68 -15.89 28.99
N GLY A 56 -18.47 -17.11 29.48
CA GLY A 56 -19.50 -17.95 30.12
C GLY A 56 -19.09 -18.46 31.50
N PRO A 57 -19.95 -19.27 32.15
CA PRO A 57 -19.68 -19.84 33.49
C PRO A 57 -18.38 -20.63 33.58
N ASP A 58 -17.96 -21.24 32.47
CA ASP A 58 -16.74 -22.06 32.39
C ASP A 58 -15.48 -21.24 32.02
N THR A 59 -15.57 -19.92 31.90
CA THR A 59 -14.44 -19.06 31.52
C THR A 59 -13.58 -18.74 32.74
N ALA A 60 -12.32 -19.17 32.75
CA ALA A 60 -11.39 -18.88 33.83
C ALA A 60 -10.66 -17.55 33.64
N TYR A 61 -10.64 -16.71 34.67
CA TYR A 61 -9.97 -15.40 34.62
C TYR A 61 -8.51 -15.48 35.10
N PRO A 62 -7.60 -14.66 34.55
CA PRO A 62 -7.84 -13.61 33.57
C PRO A 62 -8.05 -14.14 32.15
N VAL A 63 -8.87 -13.43 31.37
CA VAL A 63 -8.97 -13.63 29.92
C VAL A 63 -8.00 -12.67 29.23
N VAL A 64 -7.20 -13.21 28.33
CA VAL A 64 -6.24 -12.45 27.50
C VAL A 64 -6.77 -12.37 26.08
N ALA A 65 -6.87 -11.16 25.57
CA ALA A 65 -7.12 -10.86 24.15
C ALA A 65 -6.03 -9.91 23.68
N ASP A 66 -5.23 -10.34 22.72
CA ASP A 66 -4.09 -9.56 22.21
C ASP A 66 -4.18 -9.45 20.68
N PRO A 67 -4.65 -8.31 20.13
CA PRO A 67 -4.81 -8.13 18.69
C PRO A 67 -3.46 -8.24 17.98
N HIS A 68 -3.36 -9.14 16.99
CA HIS A 68 -2.19 -9.18 16.12
C HIS A 68 -2.37 -8.18 14.99
N TYR A 69 -1.48 -7.21 14.91
CA TYR A 69 -1.47 -6.23 13.83
C TYR A 69 -0.13 -6.26 13.09
N THR A 70 -0.19 -6.11 11.78
CA THR A 70 0.95 -5.97 10.90
C THR A 70 0.87 -4.62 10.19
N TRP A 71 2.00 -4.02 9.86
CA TRP A 71 2.04 -2.76 9.12
C TRP A 71 1.82 -2.94 7.60
N GLY A 72 1.29 -4.10 7.20
CA GLY A 72 1.18 -4.49 5.80
C GLY A 72 2.54 -4.45 5.09
N ILE A 73 2.47 -4.66 3.78
CA ILE A 73 3.59 -4.39 2.89
C ILE A 73 3.60 -2.88 2.65
N ILE A 74 4.61 -2.15 3.13
CA ILE A 74 4.76 -0.71 2.88
C ILE A 74 4.97 -0.49 1.38
N SER A 75 3.88 -0.34 0.62
CA SER A 75 3.95 0.08 -0.78
C SER A 75 4.01 1.60 -0.83
N GLY A 76 5.21 2.17 -0.93
CA GLY A 76 5.41 3.61 -1.09
C GLY A 76 5.21 3.99 -2.55
N THR A 77 4.48 5.05 -2.84
CA THR A 77 4.48 5.65 -4.19
C THR A 77 5.03 7.06 -4.11
N VAL A 78 6.14 7.31 -4.81
CA VAL A 78 6.72 8.64 -5.00
C VAL A 78 6.12 9.22 -6.27
N TYR A 79 5.44 10.35 -6.14
CA TYR A 79 4.90 11.13 -7.25
C TYR A 79 5.82 12.32 -7.53
N PHE A 80 6.10 12.58 -8.80
CA PHE A 80 6.92 13.72 -9.22
C PHE A 80 6.02 14.74 -9.91
N ASN A 81 6.21 16.03 -9.64
CA ASN A 81 5.47 17.10 -10.32
C ASN A 81 6.06 17.41 -11.71
N LYS A 82 5.48 18.38 -12.45
CA LYS A 82 5.95 18.70 -13.81
C LYS A 82 7.40 19.19 -13.83
N ASN A 83 7.81 19.98 -12.84
CA ASN A 83 9.16 20.52 -12.76
C ASN A 83 10.19 19.43 -12.44
N GLU A 84 9.88 18.55 -11.49
CA GLU A 84 10.74 17.42 -11.15
C GLU A 84 10.83 16.40 -12.30
N THR A 85 9.72 16.17 -13.02
CA THR A 85 9.71 15.32 -14.21
C THR A 85 10.59 15.91 -15.32
N LYS A 86 10.60 17.24 -15.52
CA LYS A 86 11.54 17.90 -16.44
C LYS A 86 12.98 17.69 -16.02
N VAL A 87 13.30 17.79 -14.73
CA VAL A 87 14.65 17.53 -14.22
C VAL A 87 15.06 16.08 -14.47
N LEU A 88 14.16 15.11 -14.25
CA LEU A 88 14.41 13.71 -14.57
C LEU A 88 14.66 13.48 -16.08
N ALA A 89 13.98 14.24 -16.95
CA ALA A 89 14.17 14.18 -18.39
C ALA A 89 15.57 14.67 -18.84
N LEU A 90 16.24 15.49 -18.04
CA LEU A 90 17.57 16.01 -18.36
C LEU A 90 18.71 15.02 -18.09
N GLY A 91 18.50 13.97 -17.28
CA GLY A 91 19.62 13.07 -16.91
C GLY A 91 19.31 11.89 -16.00
N GLY A 92 18.05 11.43 -15.90
CA GLY A 92 17.69 10.27 -15.08
C GLY A 92 18.37 8.97 -15.54
N THR A 93 18.82 8.15 -14.58
CA THR A 93 19.54 6.88 -14.81
C THR A 93 18.67 5.77 -15.41
N VAL A 94 19.27 4.60 -15.69
CA VAL A 94 18.62 3.45 -16.33
C VAL A 94 17.61 2.79 -15.38
N VAL A 95 16.34 2.74 -15.80
CA VAL A 95 15.27 1.94 -15.15
C VAL A 95 14.66 1.01 -16.19
N SER A 96 15.18 -0.21 -16.23
CA SER A 96 14.90 -1.15 -17.31
C SER A 96 13.47 -1.67 -17.30
N TRP A 97 12.86 -1.78 -16.12
CA TRP A 97 11.61 -2.49 -15.89
C TRP A 97 10.36 -1.60 -16.01
N LEU A 98 10.47 -0.32 -16.37
CA LEU A 98 9.30 0.54 -16.67
C LEU A 98 8.70 0.17 -18.04
N PRO A 99 7.44 -0.33 -18.10
CA PRO A 99 6.83 -0.76 -19.35
C PRO A 99 6.25 0.47 -20.09
N HIS A 100 7.05 1.12 -20.95
CA HIS A 100 6.61 2.28 -21.74
C HIS A 100 7.14 2.24 -23.19
N PRO A 101 6.35 2.66 -24.19
CA PRO A 101 6.77 2.61 -25.60
C PRO A 101 8.02 3.45 -25.89
N ALA A 102 8.23 4.55 -25.15
CA ALA A 102 9.42 5.39 -25.30
C ALA A 102 10.73 4.68 -24.89
N THR A 103 10.69 3.70 -23.97
CA THR A 103 11.88 2.91 -23.57
C THR A 103 12.22 1.80 -24.54
N VAL A 104 11.25 1.39 -25.38
CA VAL A 104 11.43 0.41 -26.46
C VAL A 104 12.13 1.05 -27.66
N VAL A 105 11.90 2.35 -27.91
CA VAL A 105 12.44 3.07 -29.08
C VAL A 105 13.75 3.82 -28.77
N GLY A 106 13.92 4.40 -27.57
CA GLY A 106 15.06 5.26 -27.23
C GLY A 106 16.13 4.66 -26.31
N GLY A 107 16.01 3.38 -25.95
CA GLY A 107 16.81 2.75 -24.89
C GLY A 107 16.18 2.91 -23.50
N ARG A 108 16.51 1.98 -22.60
CA ARG A 108 15.82 1.79 -21.31
C ARG A 108 16.23 2.81 -20.21
N SER A 109 16.05 4.11 -20.45
CA SER A 109 16.41 5.18 -19.49
C SER A 109 15.19 5.84 -18.82
N LEU A 110 15.33 6.26 -17.56
CA LEU A 110 14.34 7.11 -16.87
C LEU A 110 14.20 8.45 -17.59
N ALA A 111 15.30 8.99 -18.10
CA ALA A 111 15.28 10.22 -18.89
C ALA A 111 14.35 10.13 -20.10
N GLY A 112 14.35 8.99 -20.82
CA GLY A 112 13.44 8.76 -21.95
C GLY A 112 11.97 8.71 -21.54
N VAL A 113 11.64 8.03 -20.43
CA VAL A 113 10.28 8.00 -19.87
C VAL A 113 9.83 9.39 -19.43
N ALA A 114 10.69 10.11 -18.72
CA ALA A 114 10.41 11.45 -18.23
C ALA A 114 10.28 12.46 -19.37
N GLY A 115 11.12 12.38 -20.41
CA GLY A 115 11.02 13.20 -21.61
C GLY A 115 9.71 12.96 -22.36
N TYR A 116 9.29 11.69 -22.47
CA TYR A 116 7.97 11.37 -23.02
C TYR A 116 6.84 11.94 -22.15
N ALA A 117 6.90 11.78 -20.82
CA ALA A 117 5.91 12.32 -19.91
C ALA A 117 5.79 13.85 -20.06
N VAL A 118 6.93 14.56 -20.18
CA VAL A 118 6.94 16.00 -20.46
C VAL A 118 6.27 16.31 -21.80
N ALA A 119 6.52 15.52 -22.85
CA ALA A 119 5.94 15.72 -24.17
C ALA A 119 4.43 15.46 -24.21
N THR A 120 3.89 14.64 -23.31
CA THR A 120 2.45 14.31 -23.23
C THR A 120 1.70 15.03 -22.10
N ASP A 121 2.32 16.03 -21.46
CA ASP A 121 1.77 16.75 -20.30
C ASP A 121 1.41 15.83 -19.10
N GLN A 122 2.22 14.80 -18.91
CA GLN A 122 2.13 13.83 -17.82
C GLN A 122 3.36 13.92 -16.90
N CYS A 123 3.30 13.21 -15.77
CA CYS A 123 4.38 13.16 -14.79
C CYS A 123 4.78 11.71 -14.46
N VAL A 124 5.93 11.53 -13.81
CA VAL A 124 6.45 10.20 -13.45
C VAL A 124 6.05 9.82 -12.02
N LYS A 125 5.74 8.54 -11.79
CA LYS A 125 5.55 7.95 -10.46
C LYS A 125 6.37 6.68 -10.28
N PHE A 126 6.87 6.47 -9.07
CA PHE A 126 7.56 5.26 -8.65
C PHE A 126 6.81 4.57 -7.52
N LYS A 127 6.31 3.36 -7.78
CA LYS A 127 5.77 2.49 -6.75
C LYS A 127 6.87 1.54 -6.28
N VAL A 128 7.09 1.47 -4.98
CA VAL A 128 8.06 0.58 -4.34
C VAL A 128 7.29 -0.34 -3.40
N ASN A 129 7.40 -1.63 -3.65
CA ASN A 129 6.88 -2.70 -2.81
C ASN A 129 8.08 -3.58 -2.38
N PRO A 130 8.64 -3.35 -1.18
CA PRO A 130 9.83 -4.05 -0.72
C PRO A 130 9.58 -5.54 -0.50
N ALA A 131 8.33 -5.97 -0.25
CA ALA A 131 8.01 -7.38 -0.06
C ALA A 131 8.07 -8.20 -1.36
N LEU A 132 8.02 -7.55 -2.53
CA LEU A 132 8.20 -8.22 -3.82
C LEU A 132 9.66 -8.23 -4.30
N ALA A 133 10.58 -7.57 -3.57
CA ALA A 133 12.01 -7.54 -3.91
C ALA A 133 12.69 -8.92 -3.91
N PRO A 134 12.38 -9.87 -3.00
CA PRO A 134 12.95 -11.22 -3.04
C PRO A 134 12.53 -12.03 -4.28
N LEU A 135 11.40 -11.67 -4.92
CA LEU A 135 10.97 -12.33 -6.16
C LEU A 135 11.80 -11.82 -7.33
N THR A 136 11.72 -10.51 -7.62
CA THR A 136 12.58 -9.83 -8.58
C THR A 136 12.65 -8.32 -8.28
N PRO A 137 13.74 -7.62 -8.67
CA PRO A 137 13.79 -6.17 -8.62
C PRO A 137 12.67 -5.47 -9.41
N ALA A 138 12.21 -6.09 -10.52
CA ALA A 138 11.11 -5.55 -11.32
C ALA A 138 9.75 -5.67 -10.62
N ALA A 139 9.50 -6.76 -9.90
CA ALA A 139 8.28 -6.97 -9.13
C ALA A 139 8.16 -5.99 -7.97
N ALA A 140 9.28 -5.65 -7.32
CA ALA A 140 9.32 -4.61 -6.29
C ALA A 140 8.88 -3.23 -6.79
N LEU A 141 8.91 -3.01 -8.10
CA LEU A 141 8.60 -1.71 -8.67
C LEU A 141 7.39 -1.73 -9.61
N ALA A 142 6.67 -2.86 -9.63
CA ALA A 142 5.45 -3.05 -10.38
C ALA A 142 4.41 -1.97 -10.03
N GLY A 143 3.96 -1.23 -11.06
CA GLY A 143 3.03 -0.10 -10.94
C GLY A 143 3.67 1.29 -11.02
N SER A 144 4.99 1.37 -11.17
CA SER A 144 5.67 2.62 -11.57
C SER A 144 5.41 2.93 -13.05
N GLY A 145 5.42 4.21 -13.42
CA GLY A 145 5.11 4.65 -14.78
C GLY A 145 4.80 6.14 -14.86
N ILE A 146 4.06 6.55 -15.89
CA ILE A 146 3.55 7.92 -16.01
C ILE A 146 2.13 8.05 -15.46
N TYR A 147 1.73 9.25 -15.07
CA TYR A 147 0.39 9.56 -14.57
C TYR A 147 -0.01 11.00 -14.91
N SER A 148 -1.32 11.29 -14.88
CA SER A 148 -1.89 12.63 -15.07
C SER A 148 -3.21 12.76 -14.32
N GLY A 149 -3.77 13.98 -14.29
CA GLY A 149 -5.04 14.27 -13.64
C GLY A 149 -4.97 14.25 -12.11
N SER A 150 -6.01 13.73 -11.46
CA SER A 150 -6.14 13.73 -10.00
C SER A 150 -5.32 12.64 -9.28
N ALA A 151 -4.64 11.75 -10.01
CA ALA A 151 -3.77 10.75 -9.38
C ALA A 151 -2.63 11.42 -8.58
N GLY A 152 -2.28 10.84 -7.42
CA GLY A 152 -1.31 11.44 -6.50
C GLY A 152 -1.78 12.79 -5.95
N ASP A 153 -3.07 12.92 -5.62
CA ASP A 153 -3.68 14.13 -5.04
C ASP A 153 -3.52 15.39 -5.92
N GLY A 154 -3.43 15.20 -7.25
CA GLY A 154 -3.23 16.30 -8.21
C GLY A 154 -1.81 16.86 -8.22
N TYR A 155 -0.82 16.09 -7.77
CA TYR A 155 0.58 16.52 -7.73
C TYR A 155 1.20 16.73 -9.12
N CYS A 156 0.62 16.17 -10.18
CA CYS A 156 1.05 16.40 -11.56
C CYS A 156 0.54 17.74 -12.10
N ARG A 157 1.10 18.82 -11.57
CA ARG A 157 0.84 20.21 -11.97
C ARG A 157 2.14 20.97 -12.20
#